data_AF-A0A5C9ACU2-F1
#
_entry.id   AF-A0A5C9ACU2-F1
#
_cell.length_a   1.000
_cell.length_b   1.000
_cell.length_c   1.000
_cell.angle_alpha   90.00
_cell.angle_beta   90.00
_cell.angle_gamma   90.00
#
_symmetry.space_group_name_H-M   'P 1'
#
loop_
_entity.id
_entity.type
_entity.pdbx_description
1 polymer ?
#
loop_
_entity_poly.entity_id
_entity_poly.type
_entity_poly.pdbx_seq_one_letter_code
_entity_poly.pdbx_strand_id
1 'polypeptide(L)' 'DFTTHYVVLGFRFRVAEEELLLPDEQHDDYRWLTPDALLASDNVHANSRAYFLAEKRAGVPGL' A
#
# COMPACT_ATOMS: atom_id res chain seq x y z
N ASP A 1 -14.35 12.54 -19.74
CA ASP A 1 -13.86 11.58 -18.72
C ASP A 1 -13.50 12.28 -17.44
N PHE A 2 -13.99 11.77 -16.33
CA PHE A 2 -13.64 12.23 -14.99
C PHE A 2 -12.57 11.29 -14.44
N THR A 3 -11.40 11.82 -14.12
CA THR A 3 -10.30 11.08 -13.52
C THR A 3 -9.96 11.69 -12.18
N THR A 4 -9.48 10.88 -11.24
CA THR A 4 -9.00 11.38 -9.95
C THR A 4 -7.48 11.38 -9.93
N HIS A 5 -6.90 12.48 -9.46
CA HIS A 5 -5.46 12.65 -9.29
C HIS A 5 -5.15 12.90 -7.82
N TYR A 6 -4.17 12.18 -7.27
CA TYR A 6 -3.78 12.28 -5.87
C TYR A 6 -2.30 12.63 -5.76
N VAL A 7 -1.98 13.57 -4.90
CA VAL A 7 -0.65 13.71 -4.29
C VAL A 7 -0.71 12.99 -2.95
N VAL A 8 0.08 11.92 -2.79
CA VAL A 8 0.01 11.01 -1.63
C VAL A 8 1.26 11.17 -0.76
N LEU A 9 1.07 11.36 0.54
CA LEU A 9 2.14 11.35 1.54
C LEU A 9 2.19 9.97 2.20
N GLY A 10 3.28 9.23 2.02
CA GLY A 10 3.43 7.89 2.59
C GLY A 10 3.85 7.93 4.07
N PHE A 11 3.19 7.12 4.89
CA PHE A 11 3.55 6.91 6.31
C PHE A 11 3.80 5.43 6.56
N ARG A 12 4.78 5.13 7.43
CA ARG A 12 5.11 3.76 7.85
C ARG A 12 5.27 3.72 9.36
N PHE A 13 4.58 2.78 10.00
CA PHE A 13 4.69 2.46 11.42
C PHE A 13 4.35 0.99 11.63
N ARG A 14 4.64 0.46 12.82
CA ARG A 14 4.35 -0.92 13.21
C ARG A 14 3.24 -0.90 14.26
N VAL A 15 2.36 -1.89 14.20
CA VAL A 15 1.21 -2.05 15.11
C VAL A 15 1.16 -3.50 15.61
N ALA A 16 0.45 -3.72 16.71
CA ALA A 16 -0.03 -5.04 17.10
C ALA A 16 -1.38 -5.30 16.43
N GLU A 17 -1.60 -6.50 15.89
CA GLU A 17 -2.84 -6.82 15.18
C GLU A 17 -4.05 -6.78 16.12
N GLU A 18 -3.85 -7.18 17.38
CA GLU A 18 -4.87 -7.22 18.42
C GLU A 18 -5.36 -5.83 18.85
N GLU A 19 -4.60 -4.77 18.54
CA GLU A 19 -4.97 -3.38 18.82
C GLU A 19 -5.77 -2.75 17.68
N LEU A 20 -5.90 -3.42 16.54
CA LEU A 20 -6.61 -2.91 15.37
C LEU A 20 -8.05 -3.40 15.32
N LEU A 21 -8.98 -2.48 15.08
CA LEU A 21 -10.35 -2.77 14.68
C LEU A 21 -10.47 -2.43 13.19
N LEU A 22 -10.28 -3.42 12.32
CA LEU A 22 -10.32 -3.23 10.86
C LEU A 22 -11.79 -3.05 10.40
N PRO A 23 -12.17 -1.87 9.87
CA PRO A 23 -13.54 -1.58 9.44
C PRO A 23 -13.87 -2.20 8.08
N ASP A 24 -15.14 -2.36 7.71
CA ASP A 24 -15.56 -3.01 6.45
C ASP A 24 -16.24 -2.07 5.44
N GLU A 25 -16.37 -0.76 5.72
CA GLU A 25 -17.05 0.18 4.81
C GLU A 25 -16.33 0.38 3.47
N GLN A 26 -15.02 0.10 3.42
CA GLN A 26 -14.19 0.28 2.21
C GLN A 26 -13.48 -0.99 1.73
N HIS A 27 -13.47 -2.06 2.54
CA HIS A 27 -12.77 -3.31 2.22
C HIS A 27 -13.59 -4.50 2.73
N ASP A 28 -13.67 -5.55 1.92
CA ASP A 28 -14.39 -6.78 2.22
C ASP A 28 -13.49 -7.91 2.77
N ASP A 29 -12.17 -7.80 2.62
CA ASP A 29 -11.17 -8.72 3.17
C ASP A 29 -9.86 -7.98 3.50
N TYR A 30 -9.11 -8.48 4.47
CA TYR A 30 -7.83 -7.91 4.93
C TYR A 30 -6.77 -9.00 5.05
N ARG A 31 -5.54 -8.71 4.61
CA ARG A 31 -4.40 -9.64 4.68
C ARG A 31 -3.10 -8.92 5.01
N TRP A 32 -2.31 -9.51 5.89
CA TRP A 32 -0.90 -9.16 6.08
C TRP A 32 -0.04 -9.95 5.09
N LEU A 33 0.68 -9.25 4.21
CA LEU A 33 1.51 -9.86 3.18
C LEU A 33 2.99 -9.51 3.40
N THR A 34 3.87 -10.45 3.07
CA THR A 34 5.30 -10.15 2.94
C THR A 34 5.53 -9.30 1.68
N PRO A 35 6.64 -8.53 1.61
CA PRO A 35 7.01 -7.80 0.39
C PRO A 35 7.08 -8.68 -0.85
N ASP A 36 7.62 -9.89 -0.74
CA ASP A 36 7.72 -10.78 -1.90
C ASP A 36 6.35 -11.26 -2.37
N ALA A 37 5.46 -11.63 -1.43
CA ALA A 37 4.12 -12.09 -1.76
C ALA A 37 3.26 -10.98 -2.38
N LEU A 38 3.33 -9.75 -1.87
CA LEU A 38 2.56 -8.63 -2.45
C LEU A 38 3.11 -8.22 -3.83
N LEU A 39 4.42 -8.32 -4.05
CA LEU A 39 5.04 -7.97 -5.34
C LEU A 39 4.76 -9.01 -6.43
N ALA A 40 4.66 -10.28 -6.06
CA ALA A 40 4.32 -11.36 -6.98
C ALA A 40 2.83 -11.46 -7.33
N SER A 41 1.96 -10.75 -6.61
CA SER A 41 0.51 -10.79 -6.80
C SER A 41 0.03 -9.71 -7.77
N ASP A 42 -0.51 -10.12 -8.91
CA ASP A 42 -1.13 -9.21 -9.89
C ASP A 42 -2.40 -8.53 -9.35
N ASN A 43 -3.03 -9.11 -8.33
CA ASN A 43 -4.23 -8.57 -7.67
C ASN A 43 -3.92 -7.38 -6.74
N VAL A 44 -2.66 -7.13 -6.41
CA VAL A 44 -2.25 -5.94 -5.63
C VAL A 44 -2.03 -4.79 -6.60
N HIS A 45 -2.73 -3.66 -6.43
CA HIS A 45 -2.61 -2.54 -7.37
C HIS A 45 -1.16 -2.01 -7.49
N ALA A 46 -0.77 -1.58 -8.69
CA ALA A 46 0.59 -1.10 -8.97
C ALA A 46 1.03 0.06 -8.05
N ASN A 47 0.11 0.97 -7.72
CA ASN A 47 0.37 2.08 -6.79
C ASN A 47 0.73 1.60 -5.37
N SER A 48 0.19 0.47 -4.91
CA SER A 48 0.54 -0.11 -3.61
C SER A 48 1.86 -0.89 -3.68
N ARG A 49 2.10 -1.64 -4.77
CA ARG A 49 3.38 -2.34 -5.01
C ARG A 49 4.57 -1.38 -5.07
N ALA A 50 4.37 -0.15 -5.57
CA ALA A 50 5.42 0.86 -5.72
C ALA A 50 6.17 1.17 -4.41
N TYR A 51 5.52 1.09 -3.24
CA TYR A 51 6.19 1.31 -1.95
C TYR A 51 7.30 0.28 -1.63
N PHE A 52 7.24 -0.89 -2.26
CA PHE A 52 8.16 -2.01 -2.02
C PHE A 52 9.22 -2.18 -3.14
N LEU A 53 9.11 -1.43 -4.23
CA LEU A 53 10.05 -1.49 -5.36
C LEU A 53 11.13 -0.42 -5.25
N ALA A 54 12.40 -0.82 -5.22
CA ALA A 54 13.52 0.11 -5.10
C ALA A 54 13.60 1.10 -6.29
N GLU A 55 13.36 0.61 -7.50
CA GLU A 55 13.32 1.42 -8.72
C GLU A 55 12.25 2.52 -8.70
N LYS A 56 11.16 2.34 -7.95
CA LYS A 56 10.07 3.31 -7.82
C LYS A 56 10.33 4.38 -6.77
N ARG A 57 11.36 4.21 -5.95
CA ARG A 57 11.77 5.20 -4.94
C ARG A 57 12.61 6.32 -5.55
N ALA A 58 13.27 6.08 -6.67
CA ALA A 58 14.07 7.08 -7.36
C ALA A 58 13.19 8.28 -7.77
N GLY A 59 13.53 9.47 -7.28
CA GLY A 59 12.82 10.72 -7.57
C GLY A 59 11.59 10.99 -6.69
N VAL A 60 11.30 10.16 -5.68
CA VAL A 60 10.26 10.44 -4.69
C VAL A 60 10.78 11.50 -3.70
N PRO A 61 10.14 12.68 -3.59
CA PRO A 61 10.57 13.70 -2.64
C PRO A 61 10.52 13.18 -1.19
N GLY A 62 11.64 13.26 -0.47
CA GLY A 62 11.75 12.86 0.93
C GLY A 62 12.23 11.42 1.18
N LEU A 63 12.62 10.68 0.13
CA LEU A 63 13.27 9.37 0.22
C LEU A 63 14.73 9.39 -0.26
#